data_AF-A0A9W4RNZ5-F1
#
_entry.id   AF-A0A9W4RNZ5-F1
#
_cell.length_a   1.000
_cell.length_b   1.000
_cell.length_c   1.000
_cell.angle_alpha   90.00
_cell.angle_beta   90.00
_cell.angle_gamma   90.00
#
_symmetry.space_group_name_H-M   'P 1'
#
loop_
_entity.id
_entity.type
_entity.pdbx_description
1 polymer ?
#
loop_
_entity_poly.entity_id
_entity_poly.type
_entity_poly.pdbx_seq_one_letter_code
_entity_poly.pdbx_strand_id
1 'polypeptide(L)'
;MADELSKNFETLQLHAGQEPDPATNSRAVPIYATTVRNPRDEKSFTFNDSAHGARLFGLKEFGNIYSRIMNPTVDVFEKRIAALEGGVAALATSSGQAAQFIAINALAHAGDNIVSTSLLYGGTYNQFKVFLPRLGIHTKFVDGDRVEDIAAAIDEKTKAVYVESIGNPKYNVPDLEAIAKVAHEKGVPVIVDNTFGAGGYFIRPIEHGADIVVHSATKWIGGHGTTIGGVIVDSGKFKWDNGRFPQMTEPSDGYHGLKFWETFGPITFIIRARVEILRDLGASLNPF
;
A
#
# COMPACT_ATOMS: atom_id res chain seq x y z
N MET A 1 -22.65 22.67 -12.15
CA MET A 1 -21.22 22.48 -12.42
C MET A 1 -20.67 21.81 -11.18
N ALA A 2 -20.41 20.50 -11.24
CA ALA A 2 -19.67 19.84 -10.15
C ALA A 2 -18.22 20.23 -10.39
N ASP A 3 -17.78 21.29 -9.72
CA ASP A 3 -16.43 21.80 -9.87
C ASP A 3 -15.42 20.69 -9.56
N GLU A 4 -14.42 20.56 -10.43
CA GLU A 4 -13.28 19.67 -10.27
C GLU A 4 -12.78 19.80 -8.83
N LEU A 5 -12.76 18.69 -8.07
CA LEU A 5 -12.29 18.69 -6.68
C LEU A 5 -10.94 19.41 -6.62
N SER A 6 -10.87 20.46 -5.80
CA SER A 6 -9.66 21.25 -5.58
C SER A 6 -8.46 20.33 -5.35
N LYS A 7 -7.36 20.58 -6.07
CA LYS A 7 -6.09 19.85 -5.93
C LYS A 7 -5.25 20.34 -4.75
N ASN A 8 -5.76 21.32 -3.99
CA ASN A 8 -5.06 21.88 -2.83
C ASN A 8 -5.12 20.91 -1.64
N PHE A 9 -3.97 20.71 -0.98
CA PHE A 9 -3.83 19.76 0.13
C PHE A 9 -4.85 20.00 1.23
N GLU A 10 -5.08 21.27 1.61
CA GLU A 10 -5.97 21.67 2.69
C GLU A 10 -7.44 21.32 2.41
N THR A 11 -7.82 21.30 1.12
CA THR A 11 -9.16 20.88 0.71
C THR A 11 -9.27 19.36 0.65
N LEU A 12 -8.25 18.70 0.09
CA LEU A 12 -8.20 17.24 -0.05
C LEU A 12 -8.23 16.53 1.31
N GLN A 13 -7.49 17.02 2.30
CA GLN A 13 -7.46 16.39 3.63
C GLN A 13 -8.82 16.39 4.35
N LEU A 14 -9.74 17.25 3.93
CA LEU A 14 -11.11 17.31 4.47
C LEU A 14 -12.13 16.56 3.61
N HIS A 15 -11.97 16.55 2.28
CA HIS A 15 -13.03 16.15 1.36
C HIS A 15 -12.72 14.95 0.47
N ALA A 16 -11.45 14.67 0.18
CA ALA A 16 -11.10 13.57 -0.72
C ALA A 16 -11.62 12.23 -0.17
N GLY A 17 -12.14 11.41 -1.08
CA GLY A 17 -12.69 10.08 -0.79
C GLY A 17 -14.07 10.07 -0.13
N GLN A 18 -14.64 11.22 0.25
CA GLN A 18 -15.88 11.29 1.01
C GLN A 18 -17.00 12.02 0.26
N GLU A 19 -18.09 11.30 0.05
CA GLU A 19 -19.39 11.87 -0.35
C GLU A 19 -20.38 11.82 0.82
N PRO A 20 -21.40 12.71 0.87
CA PRO A 20 -22.49 12.57 1.82
C PRO A 20 -23.15 11.20 1.72
N ASP A 21 -23.46 10.57 2.85
CA ASP A 21 -24.13 9.26 2.84
C ASP A 21 -25.52 9.39 2.18
N PRO A 22 -25.81 8.68 1.06
CA PRO A 22 -27.07 8.83 0.36
C PRO A 22 -28.30 8.39 1.17
N ALA A 23 -28.13 7.54 2.19
CA ALA A 23 -29.24 7.08 3.02
C ALA A 23 -29.68 8.13 4.06
N THR A 24 -28.75 8.95 4.55
CA THR A 24 -28.99 9.86 5.70
C THR A 24 -28.62 11.32 5.43
N ASN A 25 -27.96 11.60 4.31
CA ASN A 25 -27.26 12.86 4.03
C ASN A 25 -26.21 13.24 5.09
N SER A 26 -25.68 12.28 5.85
CA SER A 26 -24.63 12.55 6.83
C SER A 26 -23.41 13.15 6.15
N ARG A 27 -22.95 14.31 6.65
CA ARG A 27 -21.69 14.94 6.20
C ARG A 27 -20.47 14.38 6.92
N ALA A 28 -20.63 13.75 8.09
CA ALA A 28 -19.53 13.02 8.74
C ALA A 28 -19.46 11.60 8.16
N VAL A 29 -18.25 11.02 8.11
CA VAL A 29 -18.05 9.64 7.68
C VAL A 29 -18.67 8.70 8.72
N PRO A 30 -19.64 7.84 8.37
CA PRO A 30 -20.17 6.86 9.30
C PRO A 30 -19.11 5.81 9.67
N ILE A 31 -19.18 5.30 10.90
CA ILE A 31 -18.33 4.18 11.36
C ILE A 31 -19.06 2.87 11.10
N TYR A 32 -18.63 2.11 10.09
CA TYR A 32 -19.19 0.81 9.76
C TYR A 32 -18.49 -0.30 10.57
N ALA A 33 -18.82 -0.38 11.86
CA ALA A 33 -18.36 -1.42 12.79
C ALA A 33 -19.06 -2.77 12.56
N THR A 34 -19.02 -3.28 11.32
CA THR A 34 -19.62 -4.56 10.93
C THR A 34 -18.54 -5.58 10.61
N THR A 35 -18.70 -6.80 11.11
CA THR A 35 -17.77 -7.91 10.89
C THR A 35 -18.49 -9.11 10.28
N VAL A 36 -19.66 -9.49 10.83
CA VAL A 36 -20.68 -10.46 10.39
C VAL A 36 -21.87 -10.35 11.36
N ARG A 37 -23.14 -10.53 10.92
CA ARG A 37 -24.14 -11.47 11.51
C ARG A 37 -25.55 -11.28 10.91
N ASN A 38 -25.94 -12.13 9.97
CA ASN A 38 -27.33 -12.61 9.86
C ASN A 38 -27.31 -14.14 10.00
N PRO A 39 -28.01 -14.75 10.97
CA PRO A 39 -28.07 -16.21 11.10
C PRO A 39 -28.72 -16.94 9.92
N ARG A 40 -29.26 -16.23 8.92
CA ARG A 40 -29.79 -16.80 7.67
C ARG A 40 -28.89 -16.57 6.45
N ASP A 41 -27.89 -15.70 6.55
CA ASP A 41 -27.03 -15.34 5.43
C ASP A 41 -25.67 -14.90 5.99
N GLU A 42 -24.64 -15.75 5.86
CA GLU A 42 -23.31 -15.64 6.50
C GLU A 42 -22.43 -14.46 5.99
N LYS A 43 -23.04 -13.34 5.61
CA LYS A 43 -22.44 -12.23 4.85
C LYS A 43 -22.32 -10.97 5.71
N SER A 44 -21.19 -10.25 5.64
CA SER A 44 -20.96 -8.98 6.38
C SER A 44 -21.69 -7.80 5.76
N PHE A 45 -21.65 -7.74 4.43
CA PHE A 45 -22.45 -6.84 3.59
C PHE A 45 -23.40 -7.71 2.77
N THR A 46 -24.69 -7.38 2.76
CA THR A 46 -25.68 -8.18 2.02
C THR A 46 -25.47 -8.06 0.52
N PHE A 47 -25.63 -9.16 -0.21
CA PHE A 47 -25.64 -9.14 -1.67
C PHE A 47 -27.05 -8.93 -2.19
N ASN A 48 -27.18 -8.22 -3.31
CA ASN A 48 -28.46 -8.06 -4.00
C ASN A 48 -29.04 -9.41 -4.45
N ASP A 49 -28.18 -10.32 -4.94
CA ASP A 49 -28.51 -11.69 -5.31
C ASP A 49 -27.22 -12.57 -5.34
N SER A 50 -27.36 -13.86 -5.68
CA SER A 50 -26.23 -14.79 -5.78
C SER A 50 -25.26 -14.44 -6.93
N ALA A 51 -25.75 -13.85 -8.01
CA ALA A 51 -24.92 -13.45 -9.15
C ALA A 51 -24.04 -12.25 -8.80
N HIS A 52 -24.56 -11.29 -8.02
CA HIS A 52 -23.79 -10.19 -7.45
C HIS A 52 -22.66 -10.71 -6.56
N GLY A 53 -22.96 -11.67 -5.66
CA GLY A 53 -21.93 -12.34 -4.88
C GLY A 53 -20.83 -12.96 -5.74
N ALA A 54 -21.19 -13.71 -6.80
CA ALA A 54 -20.23 -14.32 -7.71
C ALA A 54 -19.35 -13.30 -8.44
N ARG A 55 -19.89 -12.14 -8.83
CA ARG A 55 -19.10 -11.07 -9.46
C ARG A 55 -18.12 -10.42 -8.50
N LEU A 56 -18.51 -10.20 -7.24
CA LEU A 56 -17.64 -9.65 -6.21
C LEU A 56 -16.45 -10.59 -5.91
N PHE A 57 -16.70 -11.87 -5.66
CA PHE A 57 -15.62 -12.84 -5.39
C PHE A 57 -14.73 -13.10 -6.62
N GLY A 58 -15.28 -13.00 -7.83
CA GLY A 58 -14.53 -13.11 -9.07
C GLY A 58 -13.79 -11.84 -9.50
N LEU A 59 -13.80 -10.79 -8.67
CA LEU A 59 -13.23 -9.46 -8.97
C LEU A 59 -13.73 -8.85 -10.29
N LYS A 60 -14.96 -9.20 -10.70
CA LYS A 60 -15.63 -8.64 -11.89
C LYS A 60 -16.40 -7.36 -11.57
N GLU A 61 -16.64 -7.11 -10.28
CA GLU A 61 -17.31 -5.93 -9.76
C GLU A 61 -16.61 -5.54 -8.44
N PHE A 62 -16.28 -4.26 -8.28
CA PHE A 62 -15.75 -3.76 -7.01
C PHE A 62 -16.89 -3.58 -6.02
N GLY A 63 -16.70 -4.05 -4.79
CA GLY A 63 -17.68 -3.87 -3.74
C GLY A 63 -17.24 -4.49 -2.42
N ASN A 64 -18.02 -4.19 -1.37
CA ASN A 64 -17.73 -4.65 -0.03
C ASN A 64 -18.20 -6.10 0.14
N ILE A 65 -17.29 -6.98 0.57
CA ILE A 65 -17.59 -8.39 0.87
C ILE A 65 -17.45 -8.62 2.38
N TYR A 66 -16.26 -8.33 2.91
CA TYR A 66 -15.90 -8.45 4.31
C TYR A 66 -15.04 -7.26 4.73
N SER A 67 -15.29 -6.69 5.92
CA SER A 67 -14.49 -5.59 6.49
C SER A 67 -13.00 -5.91 6.62
N ARG A 68 -12.65 -7.20 6.66
CA ARG A 68 -11.25 -7.68 6.65
C ARG A 68 -10.47 -7.22 5.41
N ILE A 69 -11.13 -7.05 4.27
CA ILE A 69 -10.49 -6.68 3.00
C ILE A 69 -11.01 -5.36 2.43
N MET A 70 -12.24 -4.94 2.76
CA MET A 70 -12.81 -3.67 2.30
C MET A 70 -13.93 -3.23 3.26
N ASN A 71 -13.83 -2.01 3.78
CA ASN A 71 -14.80 -1.40 4.68
C ASN A 71 -15.04 0.05 4.24
N PRO A 72 -16.30 0.54 4.14
CA PRO A 72 -16.57 1.89 3.65
C PRO A 72 -15.91 3.01 4.46
N THR A 73 -15.79 2.87 5.78
CA THR A 73 -15.10 3.87 6.63
C THR A 73 -13.61 3.92 6.29
N VAL A 74 -13.00 2.75 6.13
CA VAL A 74 -11.57 2.61 5.79
C VAL A 74 -11.29 3.05 4.35
N ASP A 75 -12.21 2.78 3.41
CA ASP A 75 -12.09 3.18 2.00
C ASP A 75 -12.02 4.71 1.83
N VAL A 76 -12.76 5.47 2.65
CA VAL A 76 -12.63 6.95 2.67
C VAL A 76 -11.21 7.35 3.05
N PHE A 77 -10.63 6.72 4.08
CA PHE A 77 -9.26 7.00 4.50
C PHE A 77 -8.24 6.64 3.41
N GLU A 78 -8.38 5.47 2.79
CA GLU A 78 -7.52 5.02 1.69
C GLU A 78 -7.56 5.99 0.50
N LYS A 79 -8.75 6.35 0.02
CA LYS A 79 -8.93 7.32 -1.08
C LYS A 79 -8.34 8.69 -0.74
N ARG A 80 -8.50 9.13 0.51
CA ARG A 80 -7.98 10.42 0.96
C ARG A 80 -6.46 10.44 0.95
N ILE A 81 -5.81 9.44 1.55
CA ILE A 81 -4.34 9.38 1.58
C ILE A 81 -3.77 9.22 0.16
N ALA A 82 -4.40 8.42 -0.70
CA ALA A 82 -4.00 8.31 -2.10
C ALA A 82 -4.02 9.69 -2.80
N ALA A 83 -5.08 10.48 -2.59
CA ALA A 83 -5.18 11.82 -3.14
C ALA A 83 -4.13 12.79 -2.58
N LEU A 84 -3.79 12.70 -1.28
CA LEU A 84 -2.78 13.56 -0.66
C LEU A 84 -1.36 13.26 -1.14
N GLU A 85 -1.01 11.98 -1.30
CA GLU A 85 0.30 11.54 -1.81
C GLU A 85 0.41 11.63 -3.34
N GLY A 86 -0.70 11.83 -4.06
CA GLY A 86 -0.73 11.84 -5.52
C GLY A 86 -0.62 10.44 -6.14
N GLY A 87 -1.07 9.41 -5.41
CA GLY A 87 -1.17 8.03 -5.87
C GLY A 87 -2.52 7.70 -6.52
N VAL A 88 -2.59 6.53 -7.15
CA VAL A 88 -3.81 6.04 -7.82
C VAL A 88 -4.77 5.34 -6.85
N ALA A 89 -4.25 4.73 -5.78
CA ALA A 89 -5.03 4.03 -4.77
C ALA A 89 -4.17 3.76 -3.52
N ALA A 90 -4.83 3.43 -2.42
CA ALA A 90 -4.16 3.06 -1.18
C ALA A 90 -4.80 1.82 -0.52
N LEU A 91 -4.09 1.25 0.43
CA LEU A 91 -4.50 0.11 1.24
C LEU A 91 -4.12 0.36 2.71
N ALA A 92 -5.13 0.44 3.57
CA ALA A 92 -4.94 0.61 4.99
C ALA A 92 -4.68 -0.74 5.67
N THR A 93 -3.84 -0.72 6.70
CA THR A 93 -3.42 -1.91 7.44
C THR A 93 -3.42 -1.63 8.95
N SER A 94 -3.34 -2.69 9.75
CA SER A 94 -3.40 -2.62 11.21
C SER A 94 -2.26 -1.82 11.86
N SER A 95 -1.16 -1.57 11.16
CA SER A 95 -0.02 -0.78 11.64
C SER A 95 0.96 -0.43 10.52
N GLY A 96 1.83 0.56 10.72
CA GLY A 96 2.94 0.82 9.79
C GLY A 96 3.83 -0.41 9.52
N GLN A 97 4.06 -1.25 10.54
CA GLN A 97 4.80 -2.51 10.39
C GLN A 97 4.09 -3.51 9.46
N ALA A 98 2.75 -3.56 9.51
CA ALA A 98 1.97 -4.38 8.60
C ALA A 98 1.97 -3.81 7.18
N ALA A 99 1.93 -2.48 7.02
CA ALA A 99 2.02 -1.83 5.71
C ALA A 99 3.31 -2.20 4.96
N GLN A 100 4.48 -1.99 5.58
CA GLN A 100 5.75 -2.37 4.96
C GLN A 100 5.85 -3.88 4.69
N PHE A 101 5.34 -4.72 5.61
CA PHE A 101 5.38 -6.17 5.44
C PHE A 101 4.55 -6.61 4.25
N ILE A 102 3.32 -6.11 4.13
CA ILE A 102 2.41 -6.40 3.03
C ILE A 102 3.00 -5.90 1.71
N ALA A 103 3.56 -4.68 1.68
CA ALA A 103 4.18 -4.12 0.48
C ALA A 103 5.34 -5.01 -0.02
N ILE A 104 6.19 -5.49 0.89
CA ILE A 104 7.32 -6.37 0.54
C ILE A 104 6.85 -7.75 0.12
N ASN A 105 5.92 -8.38 0.86
CA ASN A 105 5.44 -9.73 0.54
C ASN A 105 4.56 -9.77 -0.72
N ALA A 106 4.00 -8.63 -1.14
CA ALA A 106 3.39 -8.52 -2.46
C ALA A 106 4.44 -8.61 -3.59
N LEU A 107 5.72 -8.36 -3.32
CA LEU A 107 6.76 -8.32 -4.35
C LEU A 107 7.77 -9.47 -4.25
N ALA A 108 8.14 -9.86 -3.04
CA ALA A 108 9.22 -10.79 -2.73
C ALA A 108 8.68 -12.05 -2.05
N HIS A 109 9.20 -13.20 -2.46
CA HIS A 109 8.91 -14.51 -1.88
C HIS A 109 10.20 -15.19 -1.40
N ALA A 110 10.08 -16.40 -0.85
CA ALA A 110 11.23 -17.17 -0.41
C ALA A 110 12.26 -17.35 -1.55
N GLY A 111 13.51 -16.96 -1.29
CA GLY A 111 14.60 -16.97 -2.26
C GLY A 111 14.88 -15.62 -2.92
N ASP A 112 13.98 -14.64 -2.77
CA ASP A 112 14.17 -13.27 -3.26
C ASP A 112 14.93 -12.38 -2.25
N ASN A 113 15.35 -11.21 -2.72
CA ASN A 113 15.93 -10.18 -1.84
C ASN A 113 15.36 -8.78 -2.08
N ILE A 114 15.57 -7.89 -1.12
CA ILE A 114 15.40 -6.44 -1.27
C ILE A 114 16.71 -5.73 -0.96
N VAL A 115 16.90 -4.54 -1.52
CA VAL A 115 18.00 -3.64 -1.17
C VAL A 115 17.46 -2.54 -0.28
N SER A 116 18.14 -2.25 0.81
CA SER A 116 17.73 -1.17 1.73
C SER A 116 18.94 -0.44 2.28
N THR A 117 18.80 0.85 2.56
CA THR A 117 19.73 1.54 3.46
C THR A 117 19.71 0.91 4.86
N SER A 118 20.82 1.01 5.59
CA SER A 118 20.90 0.72 7.03
C SER A 118 20.26 1.83 7.89
N LEU A 119 20.00 3.00 7.31
CA LEU A 119 19.46 4.19 7.97
C LEU A 119 17.92 4.10 8.12
N LEU A 120 17.49 3.12 8.90
CA LEU A 120 16.07 2.78 9.10
C LEU A 120 15.61 2.99 10.54
N TYR A 121 14.31 3.18 10.71
CA TYR A 121 13.63 2.98 11.96
C TYR A 121 13.95 1.59 12.54
N GLY A 122 14.26 1.53 13.84
CA GLY A 122 14.71 0.28 14.48
C GLY A 122 13.74 -0.89 14.33
N GLY A 123 12.42 -0.63 14.32
CA GLY A 123 11.41 -1.67 14.05
C GLY A 123 11.49 -2.21 12.63
N THR A 124 11.69 -1.33 11.64
CA THR A 124 11.86 -1.69 10.23
C THR A 124 13.14 -2.49 10.01
N TYR A 125 14.26 -2.02 10.58
CA TYR A 125 15.53 -2.74 10.55
C TYR A 125 15.41 -4.14 11.14
N ASN A 126 14.74 -4.28 12.29
CA ASN A 126 14.52 -5.59 12.91
C ASN A 126 13.63 -6.49 12.06
N GLN A 127 12.55 -5.95 11.47
CA GLN A 127 11.68 -6.71 10.58
C GLN A 127 12.49 -7.28 9.39
N PHE A 128 13.35 -6.45 8.79
CA PHE A 128 14.15 -6.82 7.61
C PHE A 128 15.29 -7.78 7.94
N LYS A 129 15.93 -7.61 9.10
CA LYS A 129 17.09 -8.41 9.52
C LYS A 129 16.72 -9.74 10.16
N VAL A 130 15.59 -9.80 10.87
CA VAL A 130 15.25 -10.95 11.74
C VAL A 130 13.99 -11.66 11.28
N PHE A 131 12.95 -10.92 10.91
CA PHE A 131 11.65 -11.54 10.58
C PHE A 131 11.59 -12.03 9.14
N LEU A 132 11.90 -11.18 8.16
CA LEU A 132 11.86 -11.55 6.74
C LEU A 132 12.74 -12.76 6.38
N PRO A 133 13.96 -12.93 6.94
CA PRO A 133 14.77 -14.11 6.63
C PRO A 133 14.15 -15.44 7.07
N ARG A 134 13.25 -15.43 8.08
CA ARG A 134 12.49 -16.64 8.48
C ARG A 134 11.47 -17.05 7.43
N LEU A 135 11.07 -16.12 6.56
CA LEU A 135 10.21 -16.36 5.41
C LEU A 135 11.01 -16.53 4.11
N GLY A 136 12.34 -16.61 4.21
CA GLY A 136 13.24 -16.78 3.07
C GLY A 136 13.47 -15.50 2.24
N ILE A 137 13.04 -14.33 2.71
CA ILE A 137 13.29 -13.05 2.05
C ILE A 137 14.48 -12.36 2.74
N HIS A 138 15.53 -12.05 1.99
CA HIS A 138 16.75 -11.46 2.55
C HIS A 138 16.87 -9.98 2.21
N THR A 139 17.39 -9.19 3.15
CA THR A 139 17.67 -7.77 2.91
C THR A 139 19.17 -7.56 2.74
N LYS A 140 19.57 -6.94 1.63
CA LYS A 140 20.92 -6.44 1.40
C LYS A 140 21.01 -5.01 1.91
N PHE A 141 21.65 -4.86 3.06
CA PHE A 141 21.84 -3.55 3.67
C PHE A 141 23.03 -2.83 3.04
N VAL A 142 22.80 -1.59 2.60
CA VAL A 142 23.83 -0.64 2.18
C VAL A 142 24.08 0.34 3.32
N ASP A 143 25.35 0.64 3.60
CA ASP A 143 25.68 1.66 4.61
C ASP A 143 25.53 3.07 3.99
N GLY A 144 24.65 3.89 4.57
CA GLY A 144 24.30 5.18 3.97
C GLY A 144 23.24 5.09 2.88
N ASP A 145 23.17 6.11 2.03
CA ASP A 145 22.16 6.32 0.98
C ASP A 145 22.80 6.70 -0.37
N ARG A 146 24.07 6.36 -0.56
CA ARG A 146 24.76 6.57 -1.83
C ARG A 146 24.10 5.76 -2.95
N VAL A 147 23.78 6.46 -4.03
CA VAL A 147 23.10 5.90 -5.20
C VAL A 147 23.92 4.77 -5.82
N GLU A 148 25.24 4.90 -5.88
CA GLU A 148 26.12 3.88 -6.47
C GLU A 148 26.10 2.57 -5.67
N ASP A 149 26.07 2.67 -4.34
CA ASP A 149 26.11 1.49 -3.47
C ASP A 149 24.76 0.75 -3.49
N ILE A 150 23.64 1.50 -3.55
CA ILE A 150 22.31 0.94 -3.80
C ILE A 150 22.26 0.25 -5.16
N ALA A 151 22.73 0.92 -6.21
CA ALA A 151 22.76 0.34 -7.55
C ALA A 151 23.59 -0.95 -7.58
N ALA A 152 24.78 -0.96 -6.97
CA ALA A 152 25.66 -2.13 -6.93
C ALA A 152 25.05 -3.34 -6.22
N ALA A 153 24.18 -3.12 -5.24
CA ALA A 153 23.54 -4.20 -4.48
C ALA A 153 22.39 -4.91 -5.22
N ILE A 154 21.81 -4.27 -6.26
CA ILE A 154 20.69 -4.83 -7.03
C ILE A 154 21.15 -5.97 -7.95
N ASP A 155 20.52 -7.14 -7.81
CA ASP A 155 20.75 -8.35 -8.62
C ASP A 155 19.46 -8.86 -9.32
N GLU A 156 19.52 -10.03 -9.94
CA GLU A 156 18.41 -10.67 -10.64
C GLU A 156 17.25 -11.08 -9.73
N LYS A 157 17.51 -11.26 -8.43
CA LYS A 157 16.51 -11.64 -7.42
C LYS A 157 16.00 -10.46 -6.58
N THR A 158 16.56 -9.27 -6.76
CA THR A 158 16.09 -8.07 -6.07
C THR A 158 14.68 -7.71 -6.51
N LYS A 159 13.76 -7.49 -5.57
CA LYS A 159 12.34 -7.18 -5.83
C LYS A 159 11.91 -5.77 -5.43
N ALA A 160 12.70 -5.08 -4.62
CA ALA A 160 12.48 -3.69 -4.26
C ALA A 160 13.76 -3.03 -3.77
N VAL A 161 13.82 -1.71 -3.94
CA VAL A 161 14.69 -0.81 -3.16
C VAL A 161 13.84 -0.15 -2.07
N TYR A 162 14.31 -0.12 -0.84
CA TYR A 162 13.62 0.50 0.30
C TYR A 162 14.45 1.63 0.92
N VAL A 163 13.82 2.80 1.12
CA VAL A 163 14.41 3.96 1.81
C VAL A 163 13.35 4.66 2.66
N GLU A 164 13.78 5.51 3.60
CA GLU A 164 12.88 6.42 4.33
C GLU A 164 13.05 7.84 3.80
N SER A 165 11.99 8.63 3.68
CA SER A 165 12.08 10.02 3.21
C SER A 165 12.94 10.90 4.12
N ILE A 166 13.00 10.55 5.41
CA ILE A 166 13.98 11.05 6.38
C ILE A 166 14.51 9.85 7.16
N GLY A 167 15.77 9.49 6.95
CA GLY A 167 16.39 8.28 7.51
C GLY A 167 16.69 8.39 9.01
N ASN A 168 16.63 7.27 9.71
CA ASN A 168 16.98 7.18 11.13
C ASN A 168 18.33 6.47 11.33
N PRO A 169 19.15 6.83 12.33
CA PRO A 169 19.03 7.95 13.26
C PRO A 169 19.63 9.27 12.73
N LYS A 170 20.13 9.30 11.49
CA LYS A 170 20.95 10.40 10.97
C LYS A 170 20.14 11.60 10.44
N TYR A 171 18.84 11.46 10.25
CA TYR A 171 17.97 12.46 9.60
C TYR A 171 18.48 12.87 8.21
N ASN A 172 19.11 11.94 7.50
CA ASN A 172 19.52 12.13 6.12
C ASN A 172 18.29 12.14 5.21
N VAL A 173 18.35 12.96 4.16
CA VAL A 173 17.34 13.00 3.11
C VAL A 173 17.96 12.36 1.87
N PRO A 174 17.51 11.15 1.46
CA PRO A 174 18.08 10.48 0.31
C PRO A 174 17.71 11.19 -1.00
N ASP A 175 18.56 11.06 -2.01
CA ASP A 175 18.25 11.52 -3.38
C ASP A 175 17.28 10.54 -4.05
N LEU A 176 15.99 10.75 -3.80
CA LEU A 176 14.92 9.87 -4.28
C LEU A 176 14.89 9.76 -5.80
N GLU A 177 15.15 10.85 -6.53
CA GLU A 177 15.13 10.85 -8.00
C GLU A 177 16.28 10.03 -8.58
N ALA A 178 17.48 10.20 -8.04
CA ALA A 178 18.63 9.41 -8.48
C ALA A 178 18.48 7.93 -8.11
N ILE A 179 17.95 7.61 -6.92
CA ILE A 179 17.68 6.24 -6.48
C ILE A 179 16.62 5.58 -7.36
N ALA A 180 15.50 6.27 -7.61
CA ALA A 180 14.44 5.79 -8.49
C ALA A 180 14.96 5.50 -9.89
N LYS A 181 15.74 6.42 -10.45
CA LYS A 181 16.35 6.24 -11.77
C LYS A 181 17.19 4.96 -11.86
N VAL A 182 18.15 4.75 -10.95
CA VAL A 182 19.02 3.56 -11.01
C VAL A 182 18.29 2.24 -10.70
N ALA A 183 17.24 2.29 -9.87
CA ALA A 183 16.40 1.13 -9.61
C ALA A 183 15.55 0.76 -10.83
N HIS A 184 14.95 1.76 -11.49
CA HIS A 184 14.14 1.59 -12.69
C HIS A 184 14.95 1.12 -13.89
N GLU A 185 16.19 1.59 -14.06
CA GLU A 185 17.13 1.08 -15.07
C GLU A 185 17.38 -0.44 -14.92
N LYS A 186 17.20 -0.99 -13.72
CA LYS A 186 17.29 -2.43 -13.41
C LYS A 186 15.94 -3.12 -13.30
N GLY A 187 14.84 -2.42 -13.57
CA GLY A 187 13.48 -2.95 -13.49
C GLY A 187 13.03 -3.30 -12.07
N VAL A 188 13.50 -2.55 -11.06
CA VAL A 188 13.15 -2.75 -9.64
C VAL A 188 12.37 -1.52 -9.14
N PRO A 189 11.23 -1.70 -8.45
CA PRO A 189 10.47 -0.59 -7.89
C PRO A 189 11.12 -0.03 -6.62
N VAL A 190 10.86 1.25 -6.34
CA VAL A 190 11.27 1.93 -5.11
C VAL A 190 10.10 2.07 -4.15
N ILE A 191 10.29 1.57 -2.93
CA ILE A 191 9.39 1.73 -1.79
C ILE A 191 9.98 2.82 -0.88
N VAL A 192 9.19 3.85 -0.58
CA VAL A 192 9.59 4.92 0.34
C VAL A 192 8.72 4.90 1.58
N ASP A 193 9.32 4.75 2.76
CA ASP A 193 8.65 5.09 4.02
C ASP A 193 8.55 6.60 4.14
N ASN A 194 7.36 7.14 3.93
CA ASN A 194 7.11 8.57 4.00
C ASN A 194 6.40 8.97 5.28
N THR A 195 6.57 8.21 6.36
CA THR A 195 5.94 8.54 7.64
C THR A 195 6.30 9.96 8.08
N PHE A 196 7.57 10.38 7.94
CA PHE A 196 8.02 11.74 8.23
C PHE A 196 7.50 12.81 7.27
N GLY A 197 7.02 12.43 6.07
CA GLY A 197 6.38 13.34 5.13
C GLY A 197 4.95 13.74 5.52
N ALA A 198 4.42 13.20 6.62
CA ALA A 198 3.12 13.53 7.19
C ALA A 198 1.95 13.38 6.21
N GLY A 199 1.94 12.28 5.43
CA GLY A 199 0.89 11.98 4.45
C GLY A 199 0.93 12.91 3.24
N GLY A 200 2.13 13.17 2.71
CA GLY A 200 2.33 13.96 1.50
C GLY A 200 2.49 15.47 1.73
N TYR A 201 2.40 15.95 2.98
CA TYR A 201 2.42 17.39 3.25
C TYR A 201 3.80 18.02 3.04
N PHE A 202 4.86 17.37 3.56
CA PHE A 202 6.22 17.90 3.42
C PHE A 202 6.91 17.44 2.14
N ILE A 203 6.59 16.24 1.68
CA ILE A 203 7.14 15.64 0.46
C ILE A 203 6.18 14.57 -0.05
N ARG A 204 6.01 14.50 -1.37
CA ARG A 204 5.31 13.42 -2.07
C ARG A 204 6.33 12.61 -2.86
N PRO A 205 6.86 11.49 -2.33
CA PRO A 205 7.90 10.70 -2.99
C PRO A 205 7.52 10.24 -4.41
N ILE A 206 6.23 10.10 -4.70
CA ILE A 206 5.69 9.74 -6.02
C ILE A 206 6.05 10.79 -7.09
N GLU A 207 6.23 12.06 -6.70
CA GLU A 207 6.69 13.13 -7.59
C GLU A 207 8.20 13.01 -7.90
N HIS A 208 8.93 12.30 -7.05
CA HIS A 208 10.37 12.04 -7.16
C HIS A 208 10.71 10.62 -7.62
N GLY A 209 9.74 9.91 -8.21
CA GLY A 209 9.94 8.60 -8.83
C GLY A 209 9.70 7.39 -7.93
N ALA A 210 9.24 7.57 -6.68
CA ALA A 210 8.81 6.44 -5.87
C ALA A 210 7.59 5.73 -6.48
N ASP A 211 7.61 4.41 -6.46
CA ASP A 211 6.54 3.60 -7.02
C ASP A 211 5.48 3.24 -5.98
N ILE A 212 5.93 3.03 -4.74
CA ILE A 212 5.10 2.66 -3.59
C ILE A 212 5.52 3.52 -2.41
N VAL A 213 4.54 4.06 -1.69
CA VAL A 213 4.77 4.80 -0.45
C VAL A 213 4.14 4.02 0.71
N VAL A 214 4.84 3.94 1.83
CA VAL A 214 4.30 3.36 3.07
C VAL A 214 4.32 4.38 4.20
N HIS A 215 3.33 4.32 5.07
CA HIS A 215 3.30 5.13 6.29
C HIS A 215 2.92 4.28 7.50
N SER A 216 3.52 4.66 8.65
CA SER A 216 2.87 4.47 9.95
C SER A 216 1.86 5.59 10.18
N ALA A 217 0.59 5.32 9.85
CA ALA A 217 -0.51 6.25 10.08
C ALA A 217 -0.71 6.57 11.58
N THR A 218 -0.17 5.72 12.46
CA THR A 218 -0.05 5.95 13.91
C THR A 218 0.61 7.27 14.28
N LYS A 219 1.51 7.80 13.43
CA LYS A 219 2.30 9.01 13.72
C LYS A 219 1.58 10.27 13.25
N TRP A 220 2.15 11.05 12.32
CA TRP A 220 1.65 12.37 11.96
C TRP A 220 0.27 12.37 11.29
N ILE A 221 -0.08 11.32 10.55
CA ILE A 221 -1.40 11.19 9.90
C ILE A 221 -2.49 11.13 10.98
N GLY A 222 -2.35 10.25 11.97
CA GLY A 222 -3.26 10.17 13.10
C GLY A 222 -3.12 11.37 14.05
N GLY A 223 -1.90 11.82 14.32
CA GLY A 223 -1.55 13.07 15.02
C GLY A 223 -1.80 13.09 16.53
N HIS A 224 -2.69 12.23 17.05
CA HIS A 224 -3.22 12.34 18.42
C HIS A 224 -2.76 11.21 19.35
N GLY A 225 -1.99 10.24 18.87
CA GLY A 225 -1.44 9.15 19.69
C GLY A 225 -2.49 8.15 20.21
N THR A 226 -3.65 8.05 19.56
CA THR A 226 -4.80 7.24 20.03
C THR A 226 -4.96 5.91 19.30
N THR A 227 -4.52 5.83 18.04
CA THR A 227 -4.84 4.71 17.15
C THR A 227 -3.59 4.24 16.42
N ILE A 228 -3.38 2.92 16.39
CA ILE A 228 -2.34 2.30 15.56
C ILE A 228 -2.93 2.05 14.17
N GLY A 229 -2.20 2.45 13.14
CA GLY A 229 -2.58 2.19 11.75
C GLY A 229 -1.39 2.28 10.80
N GLY A 230 -1.55 1.69 9.64
CA GLY A 230 -0.62 1.80 8.52
C GLY A 230 -1.36 2.03 7.22
N VAL A 231 -0.65 2.50 6.20
CA VAL A 231 -1.20 2.65 4.86
C VAL A 231 -0.09 2.48 3.83
N ILE A 232 -0.44 1.80 2.74
CA ILE A 232 0.36 1.67 1.51
C ILE A 232 -0.32 2.52 0.44
N VAL A 233 0.43 3.29 -0.32
CA VAL A 233 -0.04 4.07 -1.47
C VAL A 233 0.67 3.59 -2.72
N ASP A 234 -0.09 3.28 -3.75
CA ASP A 234 0.40 2.88 -5.06
C ASP A 234 0.43 4.10 -5.99
N SER A 235 1.56 4.34 -6.63
CA SER A 235 1.70 5.39 -7.63
C SER A 235 0.98 5.08 -8.95
N GLY A 236 0.81 3.79 -9.26
CA GLY A 236 0.34 3.32 -10.57
C GLY A 236 1.29 3.59 -11.74
N LYS A 237 2.55 3.98 -11.46
CA LYS A 237 3.52 4.37 -12.48
C LYS A 237 4.47 3.24 -12.88
N PHE A 238 4.71 2.27 -12.00
CA PHE A 238 5.64 1.17 -12.25
C PHE A 238 5.05 0.15 -13.24
N LYS A 239 5.87 -0.27 -14.21
CA LYS A 239 5.49 -1.28 -15.20
C LYS A 239 5.78 -2.67 -14.69
N TRP A 240 4.74 -3.39 -14.29
CA TRP A 240 4.85 -4.73 -13.69
C TRP A 240 5.12 -5.84 -14.71
N ASP A 241 4.98 -5.59 -16.01
CA ASP A 241 5.20 -6.54 -17.11
C ASP A 241 6.65 -6.63 -17.62
N ASN A 242 7.61 -6.22 -16.79
CA ASN A 242 9.04 -6.23 -17.13
C ASN A 242 9.72 -7.62 -16.98
N GLY A 243 8.95 -8.67 -16.68
CA GLY A 243 9.43 -10.05 -16.50
C GLY A 243 9.98 -10.37 -15.10
N ARG A 244 10.21 -9.37 -14.23
CA ARG A 244 10.71 -9.60 -12.86
C ARG A 244 9.62 -10.02 -11.88
N PHE A 245 8.35 -9.73 -12.20
CA PHE A 245 7.21 -9.94 -11.31
C PHE A 245 6.17 -10.88 -11.94
N PRO A 246 6.50 -12.16 -12.17
CA PRO A 246 5.58 -13.11 -12.79
C PRO A 246 4.26 -13.20 -12.03
N GLN A 247 4.26 -13.02 -10.71
CA GLN A 247 3.04 -13.01 -9.90
C GLN A 247 2.07 -11.85 -10.23
N MET A 248 2.50 -10.83 -10.98
CA MET A 248 1.63 -9.75 -11.46
C MET A 248 1.04 -10.06 -12.85
N THR A 249 1.71 -10.87 -13.67
CA THR A 249 1.37 -11.10 -15.08
C THR A 249 0.84 -12.50 -15.37
N GLU A 250 1.26 -13.49 -14.59
CA GLU A 250 0.84 -14.89 -14.73
C GLU A 250 -0.51 -15.16 -14.07
N PRO A 251 -1.23 -16.22 -14.48
CA PRO A 251 -2.49 -16.61 -13.86
C PRO A 251 -2.35 -16.86 -12.36
N SER A 252 -3.19 -16.22 -11.53
CA SER A 252 -3.22 -16.43 -10.08
C SER A 252 -4.07 -17.65 -9.71
N ASP A 253 -3.46 -18.61 -9.02
CA ASP A 253 -4.16 -19.76 -8.44
C ASP A 253 -5.22 -19.32 -7.40
N GLY A 254 -4.92 -18.24 -6.65
CA GLY A 254 -5.82 -17.68 -5.63
C GLY A 254 -7.06 -16.99 -6.18
N TYR A 255 -7.11 -16.76 -7.50
CA TYR A 255 -8.19 -16.08 -8.22
C TYR A 255 -8.55 -16.76 -9.55
N HIS A 256 -8.54 -18.10 -9.58
CA HIS A 256 -9.03 -18.91 -10.71
C HIS A 256 -8.38 -18.58 -12.07
N GLY A 257 -7.07 -18.31 -12.06
CA GLY A 257 -6.29 -18.00 -13.26
C GLY A 257 -6.40 -16.55 -13.73
N LEU A 258 -6.93 -15.65 -12.89
CA LEU A 258 -6.94 -14.22 -13.18
C LEU A 258 -5.50 -13.69 -13.36
N LYS A 259 -5.29 -12.94 -14.45
CA LYS A 259 -4.04 -12.21 -14.69
C LYS A 259 -4.21 -10.77 -14.22
N PHE A 260 -3.56 -10.42 -13.12
CA PHE A 260 -3.78 -9.12 -12.47
C PHE A 260 -3.41 -7.93 -13.36
N TRP A 261 -2.22 -7.93 -13.97
CA TRP A 261 -1.76 -6.84 -14.82
C TRP A 261 -2.68 -6.61 -16.03
N GLU A 262 -3.11 -7.68 -16.68
CA GLU A 262 -4.05 -7.62 -17.81
C GLU A 262 -5.41 -7.04 -17.40
N THR A 263 -5.87 -7.35 -16.19
CA THR A 263 -7.20 -6.97 -15.70
C THR A 263 -7.24 -5.56 -15.14
N PHE A 264 -6.23 -5.19 -14.34
CA PHE A 264 -6.25 -3.98 -13.52
C PHE A 264 -5.26 -2.90 -13.97
N GLY A 265 -4.30 -3.25 -14.84
CA GLY A 265 -3.30 -2.30 -15.34
C GLY A 265 -2.62 -1.55 -14.18
N PRO A 266 -2.60 -0.20 -14.18
CA PRO A 266 -1.88 0.62 -13.20
C PRO A 266 -2.15 0.30 -11.72
N ILE A 267 -3.35 -0.15 -11.33
CA ILE A 267 -3.68 -0.43 -9.92
C ILE A 267 -3.39 -1.89 -9.51
N THR A 268 -2.67 -2.65 -10.33
CA THR A 268 -2.42 -4.07 -10.11
C THR A 268 -1.78 -4.38 -8.76
N PHE A 269 -0.77 -3.61 -8.37
CA PHE A 269 -0.03 -3.86 -7.14
C PHE A 269 -0.95 -3.73 -5.90
N ILE A 270 -1.68 -2.62 -5.79
CA ILE A 270 -2.52 -2.38 -4.61
C ILE A 270 -3.72 -3.34 -4.52
N ILE A 271 -4.27 -3.75 -5.66
CA ILE A 271 -5.33 -4.77 -5.71
C ILE A 271 -4.78 -6.10 -5.25
N ARG A 272 -3.63 -6.54 -5.77
CA ARG A 272 -3.03 -7.81 -5.36
C ARG A 272 -2.62 -7.81 -3.87
N ALA A 273 -2.07 -6.70 -3.38
CA ALA A 273 -1.79 -6.52 -1.95
C ALA A 273 -3.04 -6.67 -1.08
N ARG A 274 -4.20 -6.16 -1.52
CA ARG A 274 -5.49 -6.31 -0.82
C ARG A 274 -6.02 -7.74 -0.88
N VAL A 275 -6.06 -8.32 -2.07
CA VAL A 275 -6.86 -9.51 -2.36
C VAL A 275 -6.09 -10.81 -2.13
N GLU A 276 -4.76 -10.79 -2.14
CA GLU A 276 -3.93 -11.95 -1.76
C GLU A 276 -3.33 -11.75 -0.37
N ILE A 277 -2.56 -10.69 -0.16
CA ILE A 277 -1.75 -10.58 1.07
C ILE A 277 -2.59 -10.16 2.28
N LEU A 278 -3.33 -9.05 2.21
CA LEU A 278 -4.20 -8.62 3.31
C LEU A 278 -5.30 -9.64 3.58
N ARG A 279 -5.84 -10.26 2.52
CA ARG A 279 -6.83 -11.33 2.65
C ARG A 279 -6.28 -12.48 3.49
N ASP A 280 -5.07 -12.95 3.23
CA ASP A 280 -4.60 -14.19 3.87
C ASP A 280 -3.88 -13.91 5.20
N LEU A 281 -3.21 -12.76 5.33
CA LEU A 281 -2.56 -12.33 6.57
C LEU A 281 -3.55 -11.78 7.61
N GLY A 282 -4.60 -11.08 7.16
CA GLY A 282 -5.63 -10.51 8.05
C GLY A 282 -5.19 -9.29 8.86
N ALA A 283 -4.16 -8.56 8.45
CA ALA A 283 -3.68 -7.36 9.13
C ALA A 283 -4.57 -6.11 8.84
N SER A 284 -5.87 -6.24 9.09
CA SER A 284 -6.89 -5.25 8.74
C SER A 284 -6.92 -4.07 9.72
N LEU A 285 -7.12 -2.86 9.20
CA LEU A 285 -7.39 -1.69 10.03
C LEU A 285 -8.81 -1.75 10.61
N ASN A 286 -8.96 -1.38 11.88
CA ASN A 286 -10.25 -1.25 12.52
C ASN A 286 -10.96 0.02 11.99
N PRO A 287 -12.28 0.00 11.70
CA PRO A 287 -13.02 1.21 11.30
C PRO A 287 -13.08 2.32 12.37
N PHE A 288 -12.62 2.08 13.60
CA PHE A 288 -12.48 3.09 14.67
C PHE A 288 -11.12 3.78 14.69
#